data_AF-A0A0N9I9T2-F1
#
_entry.id   AF-A0A0N9I9T2-F1
#
_cell.length_a   1.000
_cell.length_b   1.000
_cell.length_c   1.000
_cell.angle_alpha   90.00
_cell.angle_beta   90.00
_cell.angle_gamma   90.00
#
_symmetry.space_group_name_H-M   'P 1'
#
loop_
_entity.id
_entity.type
_entity.pdbx_description
1 polymer ?
#
loop_
_entity_poly.entity_id
_entity_poly.type
_entity_poly.pdbx_seq_one_letter_code
_entity_poly.pdbx_strand_id
1 'polypeptide(L)'
;MTDFDEYWRAVDEELATLPVRPVADYVPSRSTELFTAYDVRLTSIGPYRIFGYLSVPTGTARPGRAGNLASRHGNQAPHYRDRLRYVTFTVMHRGQWLADVPFKAAYPGLAMLGIEDPATDIYRAIVADCLRGAESCSATNSPTLSGPVSPVTIWH
;
A
#
# COMPACT_ATOMS: atom_id res chain seq x y z
N MET A 1 -4.66 8.55 -28.90
CA MET A 1 -4.84 8.16 -27.49
C MET A 1 -6.29 8.39 -27.16
N THR A 2 -6.90 7.54 -26.34
CA THR A 2 -8.31 7.70 -25.94
C THR A 2 -8.40 8.63 -24.72
N ASP A 3 -9.54 9.30 -24.53
CA ASP A 3 -9.81 10.12 -23.33
C ASP A 3 -9.61 9.33 -22.01
N PHE A 4 -9.84 8.01 -22.06
CA PHE A 4 -9.59 7.10 -20.94
C PHE A 4 -8.10 6.95 -20.62
N ASP A 5 -7.25 6.81 -21.65
CA ASP A 5 -5.80 6.70 -21.47
C ASP A 5 -5.23 8.02 -20.92
N GLU A 6 -5.71 9.16 -21.42
CA GLU A 6 -5.30 10.49 -20.97
C GLU A 6 -5.68 10.73 -19.50
N TYR A 7 -6.87 10.30 -19.11
CA TYR A 7 -7.34 10.39 -17.73
C TYR A 7 -6.42 9.65 -16.75
N TRP A 8 -6.09 8.38 -17.04
CA TRP A 8 -5.21 7.61 -16.15
C TRP A 8 -3.75 8.04 -16.23
N ARG A 9 -3.29 8.52 -17.39
CA ARG A 9 -1.96 9.13 -17.50
C ARG A 9 -1.83 10.37 -16.62
N ALA A 10 -2.86 11.20 -16.54
CA ALA A 10 -2.87 12.36 -15.64
C ALA A 10 -2.77 11.98 -14.17
N VAL A 11 -3.39 10.85 -13.76
CA VAL A 11 -3.24 10.31 -12.39
C VAL A 11 -1.80 9.87 -12.12
N ASP A 12 -1.17 9.19 -13.08
CA ASP A 12 0.23 8.75 -12.97
C ASP A 12 1.20 9.95 -12.93
N GLU A 13 0.99 10.95 -13.79
CA GLU A 13 1.74 12.21 -13.80
C GLU A 13 1.62 12.96 -12.47
N GLU A 14 0.42 13.05 -11.89
CA GLU A 14 0.22 13.67 -10.58
C GLU A 14 0.96 12.89 -9.48
N LEU A 15 0.88 11.56 -9.48
CA LEU A 15 1.66 10.73 -8.56
C LEU A 15 3.16 10.96 -8.74
N ALA A 16 3.68 11.04 -9.97
CA ALA A 16 5.11 11.28 -10.19
C ALA A 16 5.65 12.56 -9.52
N THR A 17 4.79 13.58 -9.29
CA THR A 17 5.17 14.81 -8.57
C THR A 17 5.27 14.65 -7.05
N LEU A 18 4.66 13.60 -6.50
CA LEU A 18 4.59 13.34 -5.06
C LEU A 18 5.63 12.28 -4.68
N PRO A 19 6.59 12.57 -3.78
CA PRO A 19 7.49 11.52 -3.29
C PRO A 19 6.73 10.56 -2.36
N VAL A 20 6.89 9.25 -2.57
CA VAL A 20 6.20 8.18 -1.80
C VAL A 20 6.40 8.32 -0.28
N ARG A 21 7.61 8.72 0.17
CA ARG A 21 8.00 8.89 1.58
C ARG A 21 7.51 7.73 2.47
N PRO A 22 7.91 6.48 2.22
CA PRO A 22 7.49 5.35 3.04
C PRO A 22 8.02 5.48 4.47
N VAL A 23 7.17 5.22 5.45
CA VAL A 23 7.58 5.05 6.86
C VAL A 23 7.05 3.69 7.31
N ALA A 24 7.93 2.80 7.76
CA ALA A 24 7.59 1.47 8.22
C ALA A 24 7.93 1.32 9.70
N ASP A 25 6.90 1.18 10.53
CA ASP A 25 7.02 0.98 11.98
C ASP A 25 6.96 -0.51 12.30
N TYR A 26 7.96 -1.03 13.02
CA TYR A 26 7.96 -2.44 13.46
C TYR A 26 6.84 -2.70 14.47
N VAL A 27 6.13 -3.81 14.32
CA VAL A 27 5.02 -4.20 15.20
C VAL A 27 5.33 -5.53 15.90
N PRO A 28 5.86 -5.51 17.14
CA PRO A 28 6.20 -6.72 17.88
C PRO A 28 5.01 -7.66 18.10
N SER A 29 3.83 -7.10 18.40
CA SER A 29 2.62 -7.87 18.70
C SER A 29 2.07 -8.68 17.53
N ARG A 30 2.50 -8.36 16.31
CA ARG A 30 2.11 -9.05 15.07
C ARG A 30 3.28 -9.77 14.41
N SER A 31 4.44 -9.76 15.06
CA SER A 31 5.64 -10.42 14.59
C SER A 31 5.83 -11.75 15.31
N THR A 32 6.39 -12.71 14.59
CA THR A 32 6.71 -14.03 15.12
C THR A 32 8.12 -14.40 14.69
N GLU A 33 8.65 -15.51 15.20
CA GLU A 33 9.94 -16.04 14.74
C GLU A 33 9.94 -16.36 13.23
N LEU A 34 8.76 -16.56 12.64
CA LEU A 34 8.57 -16.94 11.24
C LEU A 34 8.34 -15.75 10.29
N PHE A 35 7.97 -14.57 10.81
CA PHE A 35 7.80 -13.36 10.00
C PHE A 35 7.81 -12.09 10.84
N THR A 36 8.30 -11.01 10.24
CA THR A 36 8.34 -9.67 10.83
C THR A 36 7.24 -8.80 10.22
N ALA A 37 6.41 -8.19 11.05
CA ALA A 37 5.31 -7.33 10.63
C ALA A 37 5.63 -5.85 10.83
N TYR A 38 5.20 -5.03 9.88
CA TYR A 38 5.37 -3.59 9.87
C TYR A 38 4.04 -2.89 9.52
N ASP A 39 3.84 -1.76 10.18
CA ASP A 39 2.80 -0.79 9.86
C ASP A 39 3.42 0.28 8.96
N VAL A 40 2.98 0.36 7.71
CA VAL A 40 3.57 1.23 6.69
C VAL A 40 2.65 2.40 6.41
N ARG A 41 3.20 3.61 6.32
CA ARG A 41 2.50 4.81 5.85
C ARG A 41 3.13 5.32 4.55
N LEU A 42 2.30 5.61 3.56
CA LEU A 42 2.73 6.09 2.23
C LEU A 42 2.03 7.40 1.88
N THR A 43 2.68 8.22 1.07
CA THR A 43 2.08 9.43 0.49
C THR A 43 1.43 9.08 -0.84
N SER A 44 0.17 9.49 -1.02
CA SER A 44 -0.63 9.30 -2.24
C SER A 44 -1.36 10.60 -2.57
N ILE A 45 -2.15 10.63 -3.65
CA ILE A 45 -2.94 11.79 -4.07
C ILE A 45 -3.92 12.19 -2.97
N GLY A 46 -3.98 13.46 -2.59
CA GLY A 46 -4.94 13.98 -1.60
C GLY A 46 -4.31 14.31 -0.23
N PRO A 47 -5.15 14.60 0.78
CA PRO A 47 -4.70 15.38 1.93
C PRO A 47 -4.04 14.59 3.05
N TYR A 48 -3.96 13.25 2.95
CA TYR A 48 -3.41 12.42 4.01
C TYR A 48 -2.68 11.18 3.49
N ARG A 49 -1.84 10.62 4.37
CA ARG A 49 -1.05 9.43 4.09
C ARG A 49 -1.90 8.18 4.26
N ILE A 50 -1.74 7.23 3.35
CA ILE A 50 -2.41 5.95 3.41
C ILE A 50 -1.63 4.98 4.29
N PHE A 51 -2.33 3.98 4.79
CA PHE A 51 -1.78 2.97 5.68
C PHE A 51 -1.72 1.60 4.99
N GLY A 52 -0.75 0.77 5.32
CA GLY A 52 -0.68 -0.61 4.83
C GLY A 52 0.04 -1.55 5.78
N TYR A 53 -0.32 -2.82 5.71
CA TYR A 53 0.33 -3.90 6.46
C TYR A 53 1.38 -4.57 5.61
N LEU A 54 2.64 -4.49 6.04
CA LEU A 54 3.75 -5.21 5.43
C LEU A 54 4.16 -6.39 6.33
N SER A 55 4.31 -7.57 5.75
CA SER A 55 4.87 -8.73 6.45
C SER A 55 5.97 -9.37 5.62
N VAL A 56 7.10 -9.60 6.26
CA VAL A 56 8.31 -10.17 5.66
C VAL A 56 8.61 -11.51 6.35
N PRO A 57 8.58 -12.66 5.66
CA PRO A 57 8.92 -13.95 6.26
C PRO A 57 10.38 -13.99 6.73
N THR A 58 10.61 -14.64 7.87
CA THR A 58 11.94 -14.89 8.42
C THR A 58 12.51 -16.16 7.79
N GLY A 59 13.72 -16.07 7.22
CA GLY A 59 14.40 -17.19 6.56
C GLY A 59 14.84 -16.84 5.13
N THR A 60 15.56 -17.76 4.46
CA THR A 60 16.07 -17.59 3.08
C THR A 60 14.97 -17.65 2.01
N ALA A 61 13.74 -17.25 2.32
CA ALA A 61 12.76 -16.95 1.31
C ALA A 61 13.30 -15.73 0.54
N ARG A 62 13.82 -15.98 -0.66
CA ARG A 62 14.34 -14.92 -1.54
C ARG A 62 13.30 -13.79 -1.62
N PRO A 63 13.70 -12.52 -1.50
CA PRO A 63 12.87 -11.40 -1.94
C PRO A 63 12.69 -11.57 -3.45
N GLY A 64 11.58 -12.16 -3.85
CA GLY A 64 11.47 -12.70 -5.20
C GLY A 64 10.09 -13.24 -5.52
N ARG A 65 9.27 -12.34 -6.07
CA ARG A 65 8.22 -12.62 -7.09
C ARG A 65 6.78 -12.89 -6.67
N ALA A 66 6.37 -12.56 -5.45
CA ALA A 66 4.93 -12.43 -5.21
C ALA A 66 4.65 -11.44 -4.08
N GLY A 67 4.81 -10.15 -4.37
CA GLY A 67 4.11 -9.14 -3.60
C GLY A 67 2.61 -9.40 -3.74
N ASN A 68 1.99 -10.03 -2.75
CA ASN A 68 0.55 -10.15 -2.74
C ASN A 68 0.00 -8.79 -2.31
N LEU A 69 -0.19 -7.90 -3.29
CA LEU A 69 -0.91 -6.66 -3.12
C LEU A 69 -2.40 -7.00 -3.09
N ALA A 70 -2.93 -7.16 -1.88
CA ALA A 70 -4.37 -7.25 -1.69
C ALA A 70 -4.88 -5.89 -1.21
N SER A 71 -5.66 -5.20 -2.04
CA SER A 71 -6.56 -4.15 -1.54
C SER A 71 -7.79 -4.87 -1.03
N ARG A 72 -7.90 -5.03 0.30
CA ARG A 72 -9.03 -5.73 0.93
C ARG A 72 -10.03 -4.71 1.43
N HIS A 73 -11.32 -5.02 1.27
CA HIS A 73 -12.35 -4.27 1.97
C HIS A 73 -12.37 -4.72 3.44
N GLY A 74 -11.92 -3.86 4.34
CA GLY A 74 -11.83 -4.14 5.78
C GLY A 74 -10.41 -4.28 6.32
N ASN A 75 -10.27 -4.12 7.64
CA ASN A 75 -9.00 -4.06 8.38
C ASN A 75 -8.33 -5.43 8.58
N GLN A 76 -8.03 -6.12 7.49
CA GLN A 76 -7.55 -7.50 7.52
C GLN A 76 -6.10 -7.53 7.01
N ALA A 77 -5.16 -7.68 7.94
CA ALA A 77 -3.79 -7.96 7.58
C ALA A 77 -3.70 -9.30 6.79
N PRO A 78 -2.66 -9.52 5.97
CA PRO A 78 -2.58 -10.68 5.04
C PRO A 78 -2.84 -12.03 5.71
N HIS A 79 -3.32 -13.03 4.96
CA HIS A 79 -3.55 -14.35 5.54
C HIS A 79 -2.25 -14.98 6.06
N TYR A 80 -2.28 -15.65 7.22
CA TYR A 80 -1.09 -16.19 7.90
C TYR A 80 -0.21 -17.05 6.98
N ARG A 81 -0.82 -17.91 6.15
CA ARG A 81 -0.07 -18.80 5.23
C ARG A 81 0.68 -18.04 4.13
N ASP A 82 0.18 -16.87 3.74
CA ASP A 82 0.83 -16.04 2.72
C ASP A 82 2.06 -15.35 3.31
N ARG A 83 1.96 -14.89 4.57
CA ARG A 83 3.07 -14.26 5.31
C ARG A 83 4.26 -15.18 5.56
N LEU A 84 4.03 -16.49 5.57
CA LEU A 84 5.09 -17.49 5.71
C LEU A 84 5.89 -17.72 4.42
N ARG A 85 5.30 -17.38 3.26
CA ARG A 85 5.82 -17.75 1.94
C ARG A 85 6.28 -16.56 1.13
N TYR A 86 5.65 -15.41 1.34
CA TYR A 86 5.78 -14.23 0.51
C TYR A 86 5.94 -12.97 1.34
N VAL A 87 6.66 -11.99 0.79
CA VAL A 87 6.52 -10.60 1.23
C VAL A 87 5.11 -10.17 0.87
N THR A 88 4.30 -9.83 1.87
CA THR A 88 2.90 -9.46 1.67
C THR A 88 2.72 -8.00 2.04
N PHE A 89 2.04 -7.24 1.17
CA PHE A 89 1.72 -5.86 1.43
C PHE A 89 0.23 -5.60 1.17
N THR A 90 -0.52 -5.34 2.22
CA THR A 90 -1.95 -5.01 2.12
C THR A 90 -2.12 -3.52 2.33
N VAL A 91 -2.44 -2.79 1.27
CA VAL A 91 -2.74 -1.36 1.35
C VAL A 91 -4.20 -1.18 1.75
N MET A 92 -4.40 -0.34 2.76
CA MET A 92 -5.70 0.17 3.14
C MET A 92 -5.95 1.43 2.32
N HIS A 93 -7.06 1.46 1.58
CA HIS A 93 -7.43 2.65 0.82
C HIS A 93 -8.21 3.64 1.69
N ARG A 94 -8.17 4.90 1.27
CA ARG A 94 -8.87 6.02 1.90
C ARG A 94 -10.31 5.73 2.28
N GLY A 95 -10.70 6.15 3.47
CA GLY A 95 -12.03 5.93 4.01
C GLY A 95 -12.22 4.58 4.71
N GLN A 96 -11.18 3.74 4.77
CA GLN A 96 -11.15 2.52 5.59
C GLN A 96 -10.40 2.73 6.90
N TRP A 97 -10.66 1.85 7.88
CA TRP A 97 -10.01 1.85 9.19
C TRP A 97 -8.48 2.03 9.10
N LEU A 98 -7.92 2.98 9.86
CA LEU A 98 -6.51 3.40 9.90
C LEU A 98 -6.02 4.21 8.68
N ALA A 99 -6.86 4.36 7.66
CA ALA A 99 -6.73 5.31 6.55
C ALA A 99 -7.96 6.25 6.52
N ASP A 100 -8.47 6.61 7.70
CA ASP A 100 -9.73 7.35 7.91
C ASP A 100 -9.55 8.72 8.58
N VAL A 101 -8.31 9.22 8.67
CA VAL A 101 -8.02 10.55 9.22
C VAL A 101 -7.40 11.45 8.15
N PRO A 102 -8.03 12.59 7.82
CA PRO A 102 -9.25 13.15 8.42
C PRO A 102 -10.57 12.59 7.84
N PHE A 103 -10.53 11.78 6.78
CA PHE A 103 -11.73 11.38 6.06
C PHE A 103 -12.19 9.97 6.45
N LYS A 104 -13.25 9.90 7.24
CA LYS A 104 -13.94 8.64 7.56
C LYS A 104 -15.15 8.48 6.64
N ALA A 105 -15.13 7.45 5.79
CA ALA A 105 -16.24 7.18 4.90
C ALA A 105 -17.51 6.79 5.69
N ALA A 106 -18.65 7.36 5.30
CA ALA A 106 -19.94 6.86 5.76
C ALA A 106 -20.22 5.49 5.11
N TYR A 107 -20.69 4.53 5.92
CA TYR A 107 -21.21 3.28 5.42
C TYR A 107 -22.73 3.22 5.68
N PRO A 108 -23.56 2.95 4.66
CA PRO A 108 -23.22 2.86 3.23
C PRO A 108 -22.94 4.25 2.62
N GLY A 109 -22.13 4.32 1.55
CA GLY A 109 -21.95 5.57 0.80
C GLY A 109 -20.59 5.79 0.13
N LEU A 110 -19.53 5.09 0.57
CA LEU A 110 -18.18 5.27 -0.01
C LEU A 110 -18.17 5.10 -1.53
N ALA A 111 -18.80 4.05 -2.05
CA ALA A 111 -18.76 3.72 -3.48
C ALA A 111 -19.45 4.77 -4.39
N MET A 112 -20.27 5.66 -3.85
CA MET A 112 -21.00 6.67 -4.62
C MET A 112 -20.44 8.09 -4.39
N LEU A 113 -19.33 8.21 -3.66
CA LEU A 113 -18.80 9.51 -3.30
C LEU A 113 -18.12 10.17 -4.51
N GLY A 114 -18.70 11.27 -4.99
CA GLY A 114 -18.16 12.04 -6.11
C GLY A 114 -18.33 11.38 -7.47
N ILE A 115 -19.26 10.42 -7.61
CA ILE A 115 -19.47 9.64 -8.85
C ILE A 115 -19.91 10.52 -10.05
N GLU A 116 -20.40 11.73 -9.76
CA GLU A 116 -20.91 12.71 -10.71
C GLU A 116 -19.79 13.42 -11.50
N ASP A 117 -18.56 13.43 -10.99
CA ASP A 117 -17.39 14.00 -11.66
C ASP A 117 -16.19 13.05 -11.48
N PRO A 118 -15.62 12.49 -12.59
CA PRO A 118 -14.45 11.63 -12.54
C PRO A 118 -13.26 12.21 -11.75
N ALA A 119 -13.08 13.53 -11.73
CA ALA A 119 -12.01 14.17 -10.95
C ALA A 119 -12.24 14.05 -9.43
N THR A 120 -13.49 13.94 -9.00
CA THR A 120 -13.91 13.86 -7.59
C THR A 120 -14.30 12.45 -7.14
N ASP A 121 -14.48 11.52 -8.08
CA ASP A 121 -14.81 10.13 -7.79
C ASP A 121 -13.75 9.51 -6.87
N ILE A 122 -14.19 8.97 -5.74
CA ILE A 122 -13.30 8.35 -4.77
C ILE A 122 -12.47 7.20 -5.38
N TYR A 123 -12.99 6.51 -6.40
CA TYR A 123 -12.27 5.41 -7.04
C TYR A 123 -11.04 5.87 -7.79
N ARG A 124 -11.01 7.10 -8.32
CA ARG A 124 -9.81 7.72 -8.86
C ARG A 124 -8.67 7.65 -7.85
N ALA A 125 -8.98 8.04 -6.63
CA ALA A 125 -8.01 8.19 -5.57
C ALA A 125 -7.68 6.84 -4.88
N ILE A 126 -8.63 5.89 -4.83
CA ILE A 126 -8.38 4.50 -4.42
C ILE A 126 -7.44 3.78 -5.40
N VAL A 127 -7.61 3.98 -6.71
CA VAL A 127 -6.71 3.40 -7.72
C VAL A 127 -5.30 3.98 -7.59
N ALA A 128 -5.18 5.29 -7.37
CA ALA A 128 -3.90 5.92 -7.07
C ALA A 128 -3.20 5.32 -5.83
N ASP A 129 -3.97 5.03 -4.76
CA ASP A 129 -3.45 4.36 -3.56
C ASP A 129 -2.92 2.96 -3.86
N CYS A 130 -3.62 2.19 -4.71
CA CYS A 130 -3.19 0.88 -5.15
C CYS A 130 -1.91 0.93 -6.00
N LEU A 131 -1.78 1.92 -6.89
CA LEU A 131 -0.57 2.13 -7.69
C LEU A 131 0.64 2.40 -6.78
N ARG A 132 0.49 3.27 -5.77
CA ARG A 132 1.53 3.48 -4.75
C ARG A 132 1.87 2.23 -3.96
N GLY A 133 0.86 1.41 -3.68
CA GLY A 133 1.06 0.12 -3.08
C GLY A 133 1.98 -0.77 -3.89
N ALA A 134 1.73 -0.83 -5.20
CA ALA A 134 2.50 -1.62 -6.14
C ALA A 134 3.93 -1.10 -6.31
N GLU A 135 4.12 0.21 -6.47
CA GLU A 135 5.45 0.86 -6.53
C GLU A 135 6.27 0.59 -5.27
N SER A 136 5.62 0.68 -4.12
CA SER A 136 6.28 0.40 -2.84
C SER A 136 6.72 -1.07 -2.81
N CYS A 137 5.83 -1.99 -3.17
CA CYS A 137 6.19 -3.41 -3.19
C CYS A 137 7.28 -3.74 -4.21
N SER A 138 7.37 -3.03 -5.34
CA SER A 138 8.38 -3.28 -6.38
C SER A 138 9.77 -2.79 -5.95
N ALA A 139 9.88 -1.63 -5.30
CA ALA A 139 11.16 -1.12 -4.79
C ALA A 139 11.77 -2.02 -3.70
N THR A 140 10.94 -2.68 -2.88
CA THR A 140 11.38 -3.67 -1.88
C THR A 140 12.06 -4.91 -2.49
N ASN A 141 11.90 -5.17 -3.80
CA ASN A 141 12.44 -6.34 -4.48
C ASN A 141 13.83 -6.12 -5.13
N SER A 142 14.51 -5.01 -4.86
CA SER A 142 15.86 -4.74 -5.38
C SER A 142 16.92 -5.64 -4.70
N PRO A 143 17.85 -6.28 -5.43
CA PRO A 143 18.69 -7.39 -4.95
C PRO A 143 19.84 -7.01 -4.00
N THR A 144 19.92 -5.77 -3.51
CA THR A 144 21.06 -5.24 -2.73
C THR A 144 20.99 -5.47 -1.21
N LEU A 145 20.00 -6.19 -0.69
CA LEU A 145 19.77 -6.32 0.76
C LEU A 145 20.28 -7.66 1.31
N SER A 146 21.61 -7.78 1.46
CA SER A 146 22.25 -8.87 2.23
C SER A 146 22.69 -8.37 3.60
N GLY A 147 21.77 -8.38 4.57
CA GLY A 147 22.03 -8.03 5.97
C GLY A 147 20.76 -8.13 6.82
N PRO A 148 20.84 -8.11 8.17
CA PRO A 148 19.65 -8.02 9.01
C PRO A 148 18.87 -6.79 8.59
N VAL A 149 17.67 -6.99 8.04
CA VAL A 149 16.91 -5.97 7.33
C VAL A 149 16.46 -4.92 8.35
N SER A 150 17.21 -3.84 8.44
CA SER A 150 16.78 -2.64 9.14
C SER A 150 15.63 -2.02 8.34
N PRO A 151 14.58 -1.46 8.98
CA PRO A 151 13.41 -0.90 8.29
C PRO A 151 13.75 0.17 7.25
N VAL A 152 14.93 0.78 7.37
CA VAL A 152 15.48 1.78 6.44
C VAL A 152 16.02 1.15 5.15
N THR A 153 16.56 -0.06 5.19
CA THR A 153 17.24 -0.65 4.03
C THR A 153 16.26 -1.17 2.97
N ILE A 154 14.97 -1.32 3.29
CA ILE A 154 13.93 -1.74 2.34
C ILE A 154 13.71 -0.72 1.21
N TRP A 155 14.16 0.53 1.40
CA TRP A 155 13.86 1.66 0.52
C TRP A 155 15.13 2.41 0.12
N HIS A 156 15.94 1.81 -0.76
CA HIS A 156 17.02 2.48 -1.49
C HIS A 156 17.06 2.04 -2.94
#